data_AF-A0AAV0L2A8-F1
#
_entry.id   AF-A0AAV0L2A8-F1
#
_cell.length_a   1.000
_cell.length_b   1.000
_cell.length_c   1.000
_cell.angle_alpha   90.00
_cell.angle_beta   90.00
_cell.angle_gamma   90.00
#
_symmetry.space_group_name_H-M   'P 1'
#
loop_
_entity.id
_entity.type
_entity.pdbx_description
1 polymer ?
#
loop_
_entity_poly.entity_id
_entity_poly.type
_entity_poly.pdbx_seq_one_letter_code
_entity_poly.pdbx_strand_id
1 'polypeptide(L)'
;MNEPNGYAVNAYNTGNFAPGRCSKYVGNCSAGNSATEPYIAGHHLLLCHAAVVKLYRSKYKSLHKGDIGITIVTNWYTPKYNTPSGRAAASRAIDFFFGWYVTYLTSLVNSHAYS
;
A
#
# COMPACT_ATOMS: atom_id res chain seq x y z
N MET A 1 -0.14 -4.36 -10.37
CA MET A 1 0.89 -4.57 -9.33
C MET A 1 0.31 -5.43 -8.24
N ASN A 2 1.13 -6.29 -7.64
CA ASN A 2 0.72 -7.19 -6.57
C ASN A 2 1.26 -6.70 -5.23
N GLU A 3 0.38 -6.58 -4.23
CA GLU A 3 0.72 -6.34 -2.82
C GLU A 3 1.69 -5.17 -2.57
N PRO A 4 1.40 -3.96 -3.06
CA PRO A 4 2.30 -2.82 -2.91
C PRO A 4 2.53 -2.46 -1.43
N ASN A 5 1.53 -2.65 -0.58
CA ASN A 5 1.63 -2.47 0.87
C ASN A 5 2.58 -3.50 1.50
N GLY A 6 2.49 -4.77 1.09
CA GLY A 6 3.41 -5.82 1.50
C GLY A 6 4.83 -5.55 1.02
N TYR A 7 5.01 -5.12 -0.22
CA TYR A 7 6.31 -4.74 -0.77
C TYR A 7 6.92 -3.56 0.00
N ALA A 8 6.18 -2.47 0.21
CA ALA A 8 6.68 -1.28 0.92
C ALA A 8 7.17 -1.62 2.33
N VAL A 9 6.44 -2.46 3.06
CA VAL A 9 6.84 -2.91 4.40
C VAL A 9 8.03 -3.87 4.33
N ASN A 10 7.96 -4.95 3.55
CA ASN A 10 9.00 -5.98 3.59
C ASN A 10 10.33 -5.53 2.97
N ALA A 11 10.29 -4.62 2.00
CA ALA A 11 11.48 -4.19 1.28
C ALA A 11 12.18 -2.98 1.92
N TYR A 12 11.44 -2.13 2.65
CA TYR A 12 11.94 -0.85 3.19
C TYR A 12 11.72 -0.64 4.69
N ASN A 13 10.88 -1.47 5.36
CA ASN A 13 10.74 -1.45 6.82
C ASN A 13 11.59 -2.55 7.45
N THR A 14 11.29 -3.81 7.12
CA THR A 14 12.00 -4.98 7.69
C THR A 14 13.26 -5.34 6.91
N GLY A 15 13.33 -5.00 5.62
CA GLY A 15 14.47 -5.31 4.76
C GLY A 15 14.59 -6.81 4.40
N ASN A 16 13.51 -7.59 4.56
CA ASN A 16 13.50 -9.02 4.24
C ASN A 16 13.44 -9.28 2.73
N PHE A 17 12.82 -8.38 1.97
CA PHE A 17 12.71 -8.48 0.50
C PHE A 17 13.62 -7.48 -0.17
N ALA A 18 14.02 -7.76 -1.42
CA ALA A 18 14.80 -6.80 -2.21
C ALA A 18 14.10 -5.42 -2.30
N PRO A 19 14.83 -4.30 -2.14
CA PRO A 19 16.29 -4.19 -2.10
C PRO A 19 16.93 -4.39 -0.72
N GLY A 20 16.18 -4.83 0.30
CA GLY A 20 16.73 -5.19 1.60
C GLY A 20 17.12 -3.98 2.44
N ARG A 21 16.29 -2.93 2.43
CA ARG A 21 16.56 -1.68 3.14
C ARG A 21 15.79 -1.62 4.46
N CYS A 22 16.49 -1.22 5.51
CA CYS A 22 15.91 -0.99 6.83
C CYS A 22 16.84 -0.09 7.67
N SER A 23 16.32 0.47 8.74
CA SER A 23 17.13 1.16 9.75
C SER A 23 18.05 0.17 10.47
N LYS A 24 19.23 0.63 10.91
CA LYS A 24 20.20 -0.19 11.67
C LYS A 24 19.64 -0.83 12.94
N TYR A 25 18.64 -0.21 13.57
CA TYR A 25 17.99 -0.74 14.77
C TYR A 25 16.91 -1.80 14.47
N VAL A 26 16.54 -2.00 13.20
CA VAL A 26 15.58 -3.02 12.78
C VAL A 26 16.30 -4.31 12.37
N GLY A 27 17.40 -4.20 11.64
CA GLY A 27 18.17 -5.35 11.18
C GLY A 27 19.52 -4.96 10.59
N ASN A 28 20.27 -5.96 10.12
CA ASN A 28 21.60 -5.78 9.52
C ASN A 28 21.52 -5.35 8.04
N CYS A 29 20.71 -4.34 7.72
CA CYS A 29 20.63 -3.77 6.39
C CYS A 29 21.80 -2.82 6.15
N SER A 30 22.34 -2.82 4.93
CA SER A 30 23.47 -1.94 4.56
C SER A 30 23.09 -0.45 4.51
N ALA A 31 21.81 -0.16 4.24
CA ALA A 31 21.25 1.18 4.21
C ALA A 31 19.73 1.13 4.41
N GLY A 32 19.12 2.26 4.72
CA GLY A 32 17.68 2.41 4.80
C GLY A 32 17.24 3.29 5.96
N ASN A 33 15.95 3.64 5.94
CA ASN A 33 15.27 4.28 7.05
C ASN A 33 13.83 3.78 7.13
N SER A 34 13.60 2.84 8.04
CA SER A 34 12.31 2.16 8.25
C SER A 34 11.19 3.10 8.68
N ALA A 35 11.50 4.31 9.17
CA ALA A 35 10.51 5.31 9.57
C ALA A 35 10.04 6.19 8.39
N THR A 36 10.69 6.13 7.23
CA THR A 36 10.40 7.04 6.09
C THR A 36 10.27 6.32 4.76
N GLU A 37 11.19 5.40 4.44
CA GLU A 37 11.27 4.73 3.14
C GLU A 37 10.04 3.90 2.77
N PRO A 38 9.37 3.18 3.71
CA PRO A 38 8.13 2.49 3.38
C PRO A 38 7.07 3.44 2.81
N TYR A 39 6.90 4.61 3.43
CA TYR A 39 5.91 5.60 3.00
C TYR A 39 6.26 6.22 1.64
N ILE A 40 7.54 6.51 1.40
CA ILE A 40 8.04 7.02 0.12
C ILE A 40 7.80 5.98 -1.00
N ALA A 41 8.18 4.73 -0.76
CA ALA A 41 7.97 3.64 -1.70
C ALA A 41 6.47 3.44 -1.99
N GLY A 42 5.64 3.41 -0.95
CA GLY A 42 4.19 3.26 -1.10
C GLY A 42 3.53 4.41 -1.86
N HIS A 43 3.96 5.65 -1.63
CA HIS A 43 3.48 6.81 -2.37
C HIS A 43 3.79 6.70 -3.87
N HIS A 44 5.01 6.35 -4.24
CA HIS A 44 5.37 6.17 -5.64
C HIS A 44 4.64 4.99 -6.29
N LEU A 45 4.43 3.89 -5.57
CA LEU A 45 3.64 2.76 -6.09
C LEU A 45 2.20 3.18 -6.42
N LEU A 46 1.57 3.97 -5.55
CA LEU A 46 0.24 4.52 -5.79
C LEU A 46 0.21 5.45 -7.01
N LEU A 47 1.20 6.34 -7.16
CA LEU A 47 1.31 7.22 -8.33
C LEU A 47 1.55 6.43 -9.62
N CYS A 48 2.43 5.42 -9.61
CA CYS A 48 2.66 4.53 -10.74
C CYS A 48 1.37 3.81 -11.14
N HIS A 49 0.60 3.29 -10.16
CA HIS A 49 -0.69 2.67 -10.45
C HIS A 49 -1.65 3.68 -11.10
N ALA A 50 -1.81 4.86 -10.53
CA ALA A 50 -2.70 5.90 -11.05
C ALA A 50 -2.34 6.31 -12.49
N ALA A 51 -1.04 6.48 -12.78
CA ALA A 51 -0.56 6.81 -14.12
C ALA A 51 -0.90 5.71 -15.14
N VAL A 52 -0.69 4.44 -14.80
CA VAL A 52 -1.01 3.30 -15.67
C VAL A 52 -2.52 3.15 -15.85
N VAL A 53 -3.32 3.32 -14.80
CA VAL A 53 -4.79 3.30 -14.90
C VAL A 53 -5.29 4.41 -15.81
N LYS A 54 -4.76 5.63 -15.68
CA LYS A 54 -5.11 6.76 -16.54
C LYS A 54 -4.80 6.43 -18.01
N LEU A 55 -3.61 5.93 -18.30
CA LEU A 55 -3.20 5.53 -19.64
C LEU A 55 -4.09 4.40 -20.21
N TYR A 56 -4.37 3.37 -19.41
CA TYR A 56 -5.22 2.27 -19.83
C TYR A 56 -6.63 2.75 -20.19
N ARG A 57 -7.23 3.57 -19.32
CA ARG A 57 -8.57 4.13 -19.54
C ARG A 57 -8.62 5.05 -20.77
N SER A 58 -7.61 5.88 -20.98
CA SER A 58 -7.62 6.86 -22.08
C SER A 58 -7.30 6.25 -23.45
N LYS A 59 -6.48 5.19 -23.51
CA LYS A 59 -5.94 4.68 -24.78
C LYS A 59 -6.37 3.26 -25.13
N TYR A 60 -6.61 2.40 -24.13
CA TYR A 60 -6.74 0.96 -24.35
C TYR A 60 -8.10 0.38 -23.94
N LYS A 61 -8.85 1.03 -23.04
CA LYS A 61 -10.15 0.52 -22.55
C LYS A 61 -11.18 0.35 -23.66
N SER A 62 -11.27 1.29 -24.61
CA SER A 62 -12.20 1.19 -25.75
C SER A 62 -11.83 0.05 -26.71
N LEU A 63 -10.53 -0.23 -26.86
CA LEU A 63 -10.01 -1.26 -27.75
C LEU A 63 -10.13 -2.67 -27.14
N HIS A 64 -9.64 -2.86 -25.92
CA HIS A 64 -9.55 -4.18 -25.28
C HIS A 64 -10.79 -4.54 -24.47
N LYS A 65 -11.59 -3.54 -24.05
CA LYS A 65 -12.81 -3.68 -23.21
C LYS A 65 -12.59 -4.31 -21.82
N GLY A 66 -11.42 -4.84 -21.50
CA GLY A 66 -11.09 -5.44 -20.20
C GLY A 66 -10.96 -4.42 -19.05
N ASP A 67 -10.79 -4.92 -17.84
CA ASP A 67 -10.67 -4.12 -16.62
C ASP A 67 -9.24 -4.05 -16.08
N ILE A 68 -8.97 -2.99 -15.32
CA ILE A 68 -7.69 -2.78 -14.66
C ILE A 68 -7.93 -2.51 -13.17
N GLY A 69 -7.10 -3.13 -12.32
CA GLY A 69 -7.18 -2.99 -10.88
C GLY A 69 -5.82 -3.16 -10.21
N ILE A 70 -5.86 -3.30 -8.89
CA ILE A 70 -4.71 -3.47 -8.02
C ILE A 70 -5.02 -4.52 -6.96
N THR A 71 -4.05 -5.37 -6.65
CA THR A 71 -4.18 -6.39 -5.59
C THR A 71 -3.53 -5.86 -4.32
N ILE A 72 -4.29 -5.80 -3.22
CA ILE A 72 -3.82 -5.37 -1.90
C ILE A 72 -3.94 -6.57 -0.94
N VAL A 73 -2.89 -6.86 -0.18
CA VAL A 73 -2.91 -7.91 0.86
C VAL A 73 -3.29 -7.31 2.20
N THR A 74 -4.06 -8.03 3.01
CA THR A 74 -4.19 -7.72 4.43
C THR A 74 -4.48 -8.97 5.23
N ASN A 75 -3.98 -9.01 6.46
CA ASN A 75 -4.49 -9.96 7.44
C ASN A 75 -5.81 -9.44 7.99
N TRP A 76 -6.65 -10.37 8.45
CA TRP A 76 -7.78 -10.03 9.29
C TRP A 76 -7.30 -9.86 10.74
N TYR A 77 -7.33 -8.63 11.24
CA TYR A 77 -6.89 -8.34 12.61
C TYR A 77 -8.06 -8.42 13.57
N THR A 78 -7.93 -9.25 14.60
CA THR A 78 -8.88 -9.35 15.71
C THR A 78 -8.27 -8.78 16.99
N PRO A 79 -9.07 -8.18 17.88
CA PRO A 79 -8.56 -7.62 19.12
C PRO A 79 -8.07 -8.75 20.04
N LYS A 80 -6.83 -8.65 20.55
CA LYS A 80 -6.27 -9.64 21.51
C LYS A 80 -7.12 -9.75 22.78
N TYR A 81 -7.65 -8.62 23.25
CA TYR A 81 -8.56 -8.53 24.40
C TYR A 81 -9.78 -7.72 24.00
N ASN A 82 -10.97 -8.07 24.49
CA ASN A 82 -12.21 -7.35 24.20
C ASN A 82 -12.36 -6.04 25.00
N THR A 83 -11.31 -5.23 25.00
CA THR A 83 -11.27 -3.89 25.60
C THR A 83 -11.39 -2.82 24.52
N PRO A 84 -11.79 -1.58 24.86
CA PRO A 84 -11.75 -0.47 23.90
C PRO A 84 -10.38 -0.28 23.25
N SER A 85 -9.30 -0.43 24.02
CA SER A 85 -7.92 -0.32 23.50
C SER A 85 -7.56 -1.46 22.54
N GLY A 86 -8.00 -2.70 22.83
CA GLY A 86 -7.80 -3.85 21.95
C GLY A 86 -8.51 -3.69 20.61
N ARG A 87 -9.78 -3.24 20.62
CA ARG A 87 -10.55 -2.95 19.40
C ARG A 87 -9.91 -1.82 18.59
N ALA A 88 -9.48 -0.74 19.26
CA ALA A 88 -8.80 0.36 18.59
C ALA A 88 -7.46 -0.05 17.98
N ALA A 89 -6.69 -0.94 18.65
CA ALA A 89 -5.44 -1.47 18.11
C ALA A 89 -5.67 -2.34 16.86
N ALA A 90 -6.68 -3.21 16.87
CA ALA A 90 -7.03 -4.02 15.70
C ALA A 90 -7.47 -3.14 14.51
N SER A 91 -8.30 -2.12 14.76
CA SER A 91 -8.70 -1.14 13.73
C SER A 91 -7.48 -0.43 13.15
N ARG A 92 -6.58 0.10 13.98
CA ARG A 92 -5.36 0.78 13.49
C ARG A 92 -4.49 -0.16 12.65
N ALA A 93 -4.36 -1.44 13.03
CA ALA A 93 -3.58 -2.39 12.26
C ALA A 93 -4.16 -2.58 10.83
N ILE A 94 -5.49 -2.66 10.71
CA ILE A 94 -6.18 -2.68 9.41
C ILE A 94 -5.94 -1.37 8.66
N ASP A 95 -6.07 -0.21 9.32
CA ASP A 95 -5.88 1.09 8.68
C ASP A 95 -4.47 1.25 8.10
N PHE A 96 -3.44 0.82 8.84
CA PHE A 96 -2.05 0.91 8.39
C PHE A 96 -1.69 -0.08 7.26
N PHE A 97 -2.21 -1.31 7.30
CA PHE A 97 -1.86 -2.31 6.29
C PHE A 97 -2.75 -2.24 5.04
N PHE A 98 -4.03 -1.91 5.19
CA PHE A 98 -5.03 -1.91 4.12
C PHE A 98 -5.53 -0.50 3.81
N GLY A 99 -5.96 0.24 4.85
CA GLY A 99 -6.59 1.56 4.71
C GLY A 99 -5.69 2.57 3.99
N TRP A 100 -4.39 2.56 4.27
CA TRP A 100 -3.40 3.42 3.61
C TRP A 100 -3.52 3.42 2.07
N TYR A 101 -3.71 2.26 1.45
CA TYR A 101 -3.85 2.15 -0.01
C TYR A 101 -5.29 2.36 -0.46
N VAL A 102 -6.26 1.74 0.22
CA VAL A 102 -7.65 1.78 -0.22
C VAL A 102 -8.26 3.16 -0.10
N THR A 103 -7.97 3.91 0.96
CA THR A 103 -8.45 5.29 1.11
C THR A 103 -7.94 6.19 -0.02
N TYR A 104 -6.69 6.02 -0.45
CA TYR A 104 -6.16 6.75 -1.59
C TYR A 104 -6.88 6.36 -2.89
N LEU A 105 -7.06 5.06 -3.15
CA LEU A 105 -7.73 4.58 -4.36
C LEU A 105 -9.18 5.02 -4.44
N THR A 106 -9.94 4.98 -3.34
CA THR A 106 -11.34 5.44 -3.33
C THR A 106 -11.43 6.95 -3.50
N SER A 107 -10.50 7.73 -2.94
CA SER A 107 -10.44 9.18 -3.17
C SER A 107 -10.19 9.52 -4.64
N LEU A 108 -9.34 8.76 -5.34
CA LEU A 108 -9.09 8.92 -6.77
C LEU A 108 -10.32 8.59 -7.61
N VAL A 109 -11.03 7.50 -7.30
CA VAL A 109 -12.27 7.14 -8.00
C VAL A 109 -13.30 8.27 -7.87
N ASN A 110 -13.43 8.86 -6.68
CA ASN A 110 -14.36 9.96 -6.46
C ASN A 110 -13.93 11.24 -7.18
N SER A 111 -12.62 11.53 -7.30
CA SER A 111 -12.14 12.71 -8.04
C SER A 111 -12.39 12.63 -9.56
N HIS A 112 -12.45 11.43 -10.14
CA HIS A 112 -12.76 11.19 -11.55
C HIS A 112 -14.26 11.04 -11.84
N ALA A 113 -15.11 10.95 -10.81
CA ALA A 113 -16.56 10.97 -10.96
C ALA A 113 -17.12 12.39 -11.18
N TYR A 114 -16.30 13.41 -10.96
CA TYR A 114 -16.65 14.84 -11.10
C TYR A 114 -15.83 15.56 -12.20
N SER A 115 -15.21 14.83 -13.13
CA SER A 115 -14.46 15.38 -14.26
C SER A 115 -15.01 14.92 -15.60
#